data_AF-A0A915ML90-F1
#
_entry.id   AF-A0A915ML90-F1
#
_cell.length_a   1.000
_cell.length_b   1.000
_cell.length_c   1.000
_cell.angle_alpha   90.00
_cell.angle_beta   90.00
_cell.angle_gamma   90.00
#
_symmetry.space_group_name_H-M   'P 1'
#
loop_
_entity.id
_entity.type
_entity.pdbx_description
1 polymer ?
#
loop_
_entity_poly.entity_id
_entity_poly.type
_entity_poly.pdbx_seq_one_letter_code
_entity_poly.pdbx_strand_id
1 'polypeptide(L)'
;MKDLLSWDTNRGRAVAFCINIVSHKNSATYTIDGRHKKQSELKDESGKYNIQVDNPCTFLAQDKVKSFAEQGPQKLLYNTQKAGPKNLLEKHQKL
;
A
#
# COMPACT_ATOMS: atom_id res chain seq x y z
N MET A 1 9.87 -6.29 14.35
CA MET A 1 9.63 -5.02 13.63
C MET A 1 10.94 -4.53 13.03
N LYS A 2 11.54 -5.36 12.19
CA LYS A 2 12.74 -5.07 11.41
C LYS A 2 12.32 -5.26 9.95
N ASP A 3 12.93 -4.54 9.03
CA ASP A 3 12.81 -4.74 7.57
C ASP A 3 11.76 -3.87 6.82
N LEU A 4 11.68 -2.59 7.17
CA LEU A 4 11.08 -1.56 6.27
C LEU A 4 12.13 -0.69 5.56
N LEU A 5 13.41 -1.03 5.67
CA LEU A 5 14.50 -0.36 4.98
C LEU A 5 15.16 -1.37 4.03
N SER A 6 14.80 -1.32 2.75
CA SER A 6 15.61 -2.02 1.74
C SER A 6 17.00 -1.38 1.72
N TRP A 7 18.04 -2.17 1.93
CA TRP A 7 19.43 -1.71 1.92
C TRP A 7 19.88 -1.45 0.48
N ASP A 8 20.25 -0.21 0.15
CA ASP A 8 20.85 0.12 -1.14
C ASP A 8 22.33 -0.23 -1.13
N THR A 9 22.69 -1.33 -1.77
CA THR A 9 24.08 -1.80 -1.84
C THR A 9 24.98 -0.84 -2.62
N ASN A 10 24.43 -0.04 -3.55
CA ASN A 10 25.20 0.96 -4.31
C ASN A 10 25.45 2.24 -3.52
N ARG A 11 24.59 2.58 -2.55
CA ARG A 11 24.67 3.84 -1.78
C ARG A 11 25.10 3.66 -0.32
N GLY A 12 25.25 2.41 0.15
CA GLY A 12 25.71 2.09 1.50
C GLY A 12 24.77 2.60 2.60
N ARG A 13 23.49 2.80 2.29
CA ARG A 13 22.51 3.31 3.25
C ARG A 13 21.12 2.73 3.03
N ALA A 14 20.32 2.84 4.07
CA ALA A 14 18.92 2.49 4.08
C ALA A 14 18.15 3.35 3.04
N VAL A 15 17.41 2.73 2.11
CA VAL A 15 16.57 3.47 1.15
C VAL A 15 15.34 4.00 1.88
N ALA A 16 15.29 5.31 2.06
CA ALA A 16 14.06 6.03 2.34
C ALA A 16 13.74 6.84 1.08
N PHE A 17 12.52 6.68 0.57
CA PHE A 17 11.98 7.57 -0.45
C PHE A 17 10.95 8.50 0.19
N CYS A 18 11.02 9.77 -0.15
CA CYS A 18 10.10 10.79 0.36
C CYS A 18 9.05 11.08 -0.71
N ILE A 19 7.78 10.79 -0.40
CA ILE A 19 6.65 11.19 -1.23
C ILE A 19 6.09 12.49 -0.65
N ASN A 20 6.08 13.55 -1.45
CA ASN A 20 5.40 14.80 -1.14
C ASN A 20 4.15 14.91 -2.01
N ILE A 21 3.01 15.18 -1.37
CA ILE A 21 1.72 15.38 -2.03
C ILE A 21 1.20 16.75 -1.62
N VAL A 22 1.13 17.67 -2.57
CA VAL A 22 0.55 19.00 -2.36
C VAL A 22 -0.81 19.03 -3.03
N SER A 23 -1.86 19.12 -2.22
CA SER A 23 -3.25 19.19 -2.69
C SER A 23 -3.71 20.64 -2.78
N HIS A 24 -4.35 20.97 -3.89
CA HIS A 24 -5.06 22.21 -4.16
C HIS A 24 -6.55 21.89 -4.43
N LYS A 25 -7.42 22.91 -4.47
CA LYS A 25 -8.88 22.74 -4.60
C LYS A 25 -9.32 21.72 -5.66
N ASN A 26 -8.65 21.68 -6.82
CA ASN A 26 -8.99 20.79 -7.94
C ASN A 26 -7.80 19.99 -8.51
N SER A 27 -6.64 20.03 -7.86
CA SER A 27 -5.45 19.36 -8.39
C SER A 27 -4.53 18.91 -7.27
N ALA A 28 -3.70 17.91 -7.55
CA ALA A 28 -2.65 17.47 -6.65
C ALA A 28 -1.35 17.36 -7.42
N THR A 29 -0.27 17.80 -6.78
CA THR A 29 1.09 17.69 -7.30
C THR A 29 1.82 16.61 -6.49
N TYR A 30 2.46 15.69 -7.20
CA TYR A 30 3.17 14.56 -6.61
C TYR A 30 4.67 14.67 -6.88
N THR A 31 5.48 14.49 -5.85
CA THR A 31 6.94 14.51 -5.92
C THR A 31 7.51 13.31 -5.18
N ILE A 32 8.40 12.56 -5.84
CA ILE A 32 9.16 11.45 -5.24
C ILE A 32 10.62 11.86 -5.22
N ASP A 33 11.23 11.94 -4.04
CA ASP A 33 12.62 12.38 -3.85
C ASP A 33 12.93 13.70 -4.56
N GLY A 34 11.99 14.65 -4.48
CA GLY A 34 12.09 15.98 -5.08
C GLY A 34 11.82 16.04 -6.59
N ARG A 35 11.52 14.92 -7.26
CA ARG A 35 11.19 14.90 -8.70
C ARG A 35 9.69 14.82 -8.92
N HIS A 36 9.15 15.69 -9.77
CA HIS A 36 7.74 15.65 -10.14
C HIS A 36 7.39 14.35 -10.85
N LYS A 37 6.27 13.78 -10.44
CA LYS A 37 5.72 12.53 -10.96
C LYS A 37 4.23 12.66 -11.21
N LYS A 38 3.72 11.90 -12.17
CA LYS A 38 2.28 11.75 -12.35
C LYS A 38 1.71 10.86 -11.24
N GLN A 39 0.42 10.99 -10.97
CA GLN A 39 -0.26 10.13 -10.01
C GLN A 39 -0.15 8.63 -10.38
N SER A 40 -0.19 8.31 -11.68
CA SER A 40 -0.02 6.94 -12.17
C SER A 40 1.35 6.38 -11.82
N GLU A 41 2.41 7.17 -12.05
CA GLU A 41 3.78 6.78 -11.73
C GLU A 41 3.97 6.58 -10.23
N LEU A 42 3.35 7.42 -9.39
CA LEU A 42 3.34 7.23 -7.95
C LEU A 42 2.66 5.92 -7.53
N LYS A 43 1.53 5.58 -8.14
CA LYS A 43 0.83 4.31 -7.90
C LYS A 43 1.67 3.11 -8.33
N ASP A 44 2.34 3.20 -9.48
CA ASP A 44 3.21 2.15 -9.99
C ASP A 44 4.42 1.93 -9.06
N GLU A 45 5.08 3.01 -8.63
CA GLU A 45 6.19 2.92 -7.67
C GLU A 45 5.72 2.33 -6.33
N SER A 46 4.57 2.77 -5.80
CA SER A 46 4.00 2.22 -4.56
C SER A 46 3.67 0.73 -4.69
N GLY A 47 3.20 0.32 -5.86
CA GLY A 47 2.90 -1.07 -6.20
C GLY A 47 4.12 -2.00 -6.14
N LYS A 48 5.32 -1.51 -6.46
CA LYS A 48 6.57 -2.29 -6.38
C LYS A 48 6.91 -2.71 -4.95
N TYR A 49 6.51 -1.90 -3.97
CA TYR A 49 6.68 -2.19 -2.54
C TYR A 49 5.48 -2.92 -1.92
N ASN A 50 4.55 -3.42 -2.75
CA ASN A 50 3.30 -4.03 -2.30
C ASN A 50 2.45 -3.12 -1.39
N ILE A 51 2.60 -1.80 -1.53
CA ILE A 51 1.79 -0.80 -0.82
C ILE A 51 0.48 -0.63 -1.58
N GLN A 52 -0.63 -1.05 -0.98
CA GLN A 52 -1.95 -1.02 -1.60
C GLN A 52 -2.77 0.18 -1.11
N VAL A 53 -2.45 1.37 -1.60
CA VAL A 53 -3.18 2.61 -1.23
C VAL A 53 -4.67 2.57 -1.56
N ASP A 54 -5.06 1.81 -2.59
CA ASP A 54 -6.45 1.70 -3.04
C ASP A 54 -7.23 0.57 -2.31
N ASN A 55 -6.60 -0.15 -1.38
CA ASN A 55 -7.24 -1.24 -0.62
C ASN A 55 -7.56 -0.79 0.81
N PRO A 56 -8.82 -0.47 1.14
CA PRO A 56 -9.20 -0.06 2.49
C PRO A 56 -8.92 -1.13 3.56
N CYS A 57 -8.79 -2.40 3.16
CA CYS A 57 -8.51 -3.49 4.10
C CYS A 57 -7.06 -3.49 4.59
N THR A 58 -6.12 -2.85 3.87
CA THR A 58 -4.74 -2.67 4.35
C THR A 58 -4.59 -1.48 5.31
N PHE A 59 -5.55 -0.56 5.29
CA PHE A 59 -5.60 0.60 6.18
C PHE A 59 -7.01 0.74 6.76
N LEU A 60 -7.32 -0.14 7.72
CA LEU A 60 -8.56 -0.02 8.47
C LEU A 60 -8.46 1.22 9.37
N ALA A 61 -9.39 2.16 9.19
CA ALA A 61 -9.62 3.22 10.16
C ALA A 61 -9.94 2.60 11.53
N GLN A 62 -9.56 3.26 12.62
CA GLN A 62 -9.74 2.72 13.99
C GLN A 62 -11.17 2.21 14.23
N ASP A 63 -12.18 2.97 13.81
CA ASP A 63 -13.60 2.62 13.94
C ASP A 63 -14.00 1.38 13.13
N LYS A 64 -13.25 1.08 12.07
CA LYS A 64 -13.46 -0.07 11.19
C LYS A 64 -12.69 -1.31 11.63
N VAL A 65 -11.74 -1.19 12.56
CA VAL A 65 -11.00 -2.35 13.10
C VAL A 65 -11.94 -3.29 13.85
N LYS A 66 -12.82 -2.75 14.70
CA LYS A 66 -13.78 -3.57 15.48
C LYS A 66 -14.76 -4.29 14.57
N SER A 67 -15.42 -3.55 13.67
CA SER A 67 -16.38 -4.13 12.73
C SER A 67 -15.75 -5.10 11.72
N PHE A 68 -14.45 -5.01 11.47
CA PHE A 68 -13.71 -5.99 10.68
C PHE A 68 -13.54 -7.31 11.45
N ALA A 69 -13.15 -7.26 12.72
CA ALA A 69 -12.97 -8.45 13.55
C ALA A 69 -14.30 -9.20 13.82
N GLU A 70 -15.42 -8.48 13.81
CA GLU A 70 -16.77 -9.03 13.99
C GLU A 70 -17.35 -9.66 12.72
N GLN A 71 -16.65 -9.62 11.59
CA GLN A 71 -17.13 -10.22 10.34
C GLN A 71 -17.19 -11.74 10.45
N GLY A 72 -18.17 -12.34 9.77
CA GLY A 72 -18.28 -13.79 9.67
C GLY A 72 -17.03 -14.42 9.02
N PRO A 73 -16.67 -15.67 9.37
CA PRO A 73 -15.39 -16.30 9.02
C PRO A 73 -15.04 -16.24 7.52
N GLN A 74 -16.01 -16.46 6.63
CA GLN A 74 -15.80 -16.41 5.19
C GLN A 74 -15.46 -15.00 4.70
N LYS A 75 -16.15 -13.98 5.24
CA LYS A 75 -15.96 -12.58 4.84
C LYS A 75 -14.66 -12.02 5.41
N LEU A 76 -14.32 -12.44 6.64
CA LEU A 76 -13.03 -12.15 7.25
C LEU A 76 -11.89 -12.72 6.39
N LEU A 77 -11.97 -14.01 6.03
CA LEU A 77 -10.98 -14.67 5.16
C LEU A 77 -10.81 -13.93 3.82
N TYR A 78 -11.92 -13.62 3.15
CA TYR A 78 -11.90 -12.90 1.87
C TYR A 78 -11.21 -11.54 1.97
N ASN A 79 -11.54 -10.76 3.01
CA ASN A 79 -10.95 -9.44 3.20
C ASN A 79 -9.49 -9.50 3.65
N THR A 80 -9.12 -10.50 4.44
CA THR A 80 -7.72 -10.78 4.80
C THR A 80 -6.90 -11.18 3.57
N GLN A 81 -7.44 -12.03 2.70
CA GLN A 81 -6.79 -12.41 1.44
C GLN A 81 -6.61 -11.21 0.52
N LYS A 82 -7.62 -10.32 0.46
CA LYS A 82 -7.51 -9.04 -0.26
C LYS A 82 -6.44 -8.12 0.30
N ALA A 83 -6.37 -7.97 1.63
CA ALA A 83 -5.34 -7.16 2.29
C ALA A 83 -3.92 -7.76 2.16
N GLY A 84 -3.83 -9.06 1.87
CA GLY A 84 -2.58 -9.76 1.63
C GLY A 84 -1.95 -9.48 0.27
N PRO A 85 -0.94 -10.29 -0.12
CA PRO A 85 -0.28 -10.17 -1.43
C PRO A 85 -1.26 -10.26 -2.60
N LYS A 86 -1.04 -9.47 -3.66
CA LYS A 86 -1.97 -9.37 -4.81
C LYS A 86 -2.36 -10.72 -5.43
N ASN A 87 -1.45 -11.70 -5.42
CA ASN A 87 -1.68 -13.03 -5.98
C ASN A 87 -2.40 -14.01 -5.05
N LEU A 88 -2.65 -13.65 -3.79
CA LEU A 88 -3.21 -14.56 -2.79
C LEU A 88 -4.68 -14.89 -3.09
N LEU A 89 -5.47 -13.87 -3.44
CA LEU A 89 -6.87 -14.04 -3.78
C LEU A 89 -7.03 -14.83 -5.10
N GLU A 90 -6.22 -14.53 -6.11
CA GLU A 90 -6.22 -15.26 -7.38
C GLU A 90 -5.89 -16.74 -7.20
N LYS A 91 -4.92 -17.07 -6.33
CA LYS A 91 -4.59 -18.46 -6.00
C LYS A 91 -5.77 -19.16 -5.34
N HIS A 92 -6.43 -18.49 -4.40
CA HIS A 92 -7.60 -19.05 -3.73
C HIS A 92 -8.77 -19.32 -4.68
N GLN A 93 -8.96 -18.48 -5.71
CA GLN A 93 -9.99 -18.67 -6.73
C GLN A 93 -9.69 -19.78 -7.73
N LYS A 94 -8.45 -20.25 -7.83
CA LYS A 94 -8.01 -21.31 -8.75
C LYS A 94 -7.98 -22.71 -8.10
N LEU A 95 -8.37 -22.81 -6.82
CA LEU A 95 -8.58 -24.08 -6.11
C LEU A 95 -9.97 -24.64 -6.44
#